data_AF-W7KNC5-F1
#
_entry.id   AF-W7KNC5-F1
#
_cell.length_a   1.000
_cell.length_b   1.000
_cell.length_c   1.000
_cell.angle_alpha   90.00
_cell.angle_beta   90.00
_cell.angle_gamma   90.00
#
_symmetry.space_group_name_H-M   'P 1'
#
loop_
_entity.id
_entity.type
_entity.pdbx_description
1 polymer ?
#
loop_
_entity_poly.entity_id
_entity_poly.type
_entity_poly.pdbx_seq_one_letter_code
_entity_poly.pdbx_strand_id
1 'polypeptide(L)'
;MITAARLNHKGFTLIEVLAVIVILGIIALIAVISVNNVVQRVKDQAFVGNALALKESADLYIRKEMISGSILPEKVTYLMLADADFIDPIRDPDTKNLLQPSESTYAVVSGKSITAVCFKGEKRSLCYSNGNEGIPINKLDPDFITEN
;
A
#
# COMPACT_ATOMS: atom_id res chain seq x y z
N MET A 1 -30.31 57.54 25.92
CA MET A 1 -29.26 57.17 26.88
C MET A 1 -28.69 55.83 26.41
N ILE A 2 -27.48 55.82 25.87
CA ILE A 2 -26.86 54.61 25.29
C ILE A 2 -26.10 53.90 26.41
N THR A 3 -26.54 52.70 26.79
CA THR A 3 -25.90 51.85 27.80
C THR A 3 -24.68 51.16 27.17
N ALA A 4 -23.48 51.57 27.59
CA ALA A 4 -22.23 50.95 27.16
C ALA A 4 -22.08 49.54 27.77
N ALA A 5 -22.03 48.51 26.93
CA ALA A 5 -21.66 47.16 27.34
C ALA A 5 -20.16 47.13 27.68
N ARG A 6 -19.82 46.91 28.96
CA ARG A 6 -18.43 46.67 29.38
C ARG A 6 -18.00 45.28 28.91
N LEU A 7 -17.07 45.22 27.96
CA LEU A 7 -16.37 43.98 27.61
C LEU A 7 -15.49 43.57 28.80
N ASN A 8 -15.77 42.39 29.36
CA ASN A 8 -15.02 41.83 30.48
C ASN A 8 -13.72 41.21 29.97
N HIS A 9 -12.61 41.93 30.09
CA HIS A 9 -11.27 41.46 29.72
C HIS A 9 -10.65 40.62 30.85
N LYS A 10 -11.17 39.41 31.09
CA LYS A 10 -10.46 38.40 31.90
C LYS A 10 -9.50 37.65 30.98
N GLY A 11 -8.20 37.93 31.10
CA GLY A 11 -7.15 37.16 30.44
C GLY A 11 -6.86 35.86 31.17
N PHE A 12 -6.47 34.81 30.43
CA PHE A 12 -5.90 33.60 31.02
C PHE A 12 -4.56 33.91 31.68
N THR A 13 -4.29 33.27 32.80
CA THR A 13 -2.97 33.39 33.44
C THR A 13 -1.93 32.52 32.72
N LEU A 14 -0.66 32.93 32.74
CA LEU A 14 0.41 32.15 32.09
C LEU A 14 0.52 30.72 32.67
N ILE A 15 0.24 30.55 33.96
CA ILE A 15 0.31 29.25 34.63
C ILE A 15 -0.79 28.29 34.16
N GLU A 16 -2.00 28.80 33.91
CA GLU A 16 -3.11 28.00 33.39
C GLU A 16 -2.80 27.50 31.97
N VAL A 17 -2.27 28.37 31.11
CA VAL A 17 -1.88 27.99 29.76
C VAL A 17 -0.67 27.04 29.78
N LEU A 18 0.28 27.25 30.70
CA LEU A 18 1.45 26.39 30.88
C LEU A 18 1.05 24.95 31.25
N ALA A 19 0.12 24.79 32.20
CA ALA A 19 -0.35 23.46 32.59
C ALA A 19 -0.97 22.70 31.40
N VAL A 20 -1.73 23.39 30.54
CA VAL A 20 -2.37 22.78 29.37
C VAL A 20 -1.35 22.33 28.33
N ILE A 21 -0.35 23.16 27.99
CA ILE A 21 0.65 22.78 26.98
C ILE A 21 1.54 21.62 27.46
N VAL A 22 1.81 21.52 28.76
CA VAL A 22 2.56 20.39 29.33
C VAL A 22 1.77 19.09 29.15
N ILE A 23 0.47 19.09 29.48
CA ILE A 23 -0.40 17.94 29.29
C ILE A 23 -0.51 17.56 27.80
N LEU A 24 -0.71 18.54 26.92
CA LEU A 24 -0.75 18.32 25.47
C LEU A 24 0.58 17.77 24.93
N GLY A 25 1.72 18.22 25.45
CA GLY A 25 3.04 17.73 25.08
C GLY A 25 3.23 16.24 25.44
N ILE A 26 2.79 15.84 26.63
CA ILE A 26 2.85 14.43 27.07
C ILE A 26 1.96 13.55 26.19
N ILE A 27 0.73 13.99 25.92
CA ILE A 27 -0.20 13.25 25.05
C ILE A 27 0.36 13.13 23.63
N ALA A 28 0.91 14.22 23.08
CA ALA A 28 1.48 14.23 21.74
C ALA A 28 2.64 13.24 21.60
N LEU A 29 3.51 13.14 22.62
CA LEU A 29 4.65 12.22 22.59
C LEU A 29 4.21 10.74 22.46
N ILE A 30 3.21 10.31 23.23
CA ILE A 30 2.69 8.93 23.19
C ILE A 30 1.97 8.68 21.86
N ALA A 31 1.24 9.67 21.36
CA ALA A 31 0.51 9.57 20.10
C ALA A 31 1.42 9.26 18.91
N VAL A 32 2.63 9.86 18.84
CA VAL A 32 3.56 9.65 17.71
C VAL A 32 3.93 8.16 17.55
N ILE A 33 4.31 7.48 18.63
CA ILE A 33 4.74 6.07 18.57
C ILE A 33 3.56 5.17 18.14
N SER A 34 2.38 5.43 18.69
CA SER A 34 1.16 4.68 18.36
C SER A 34 0.78 4.82 16.88
N VAL A 35 0.78 6.05 16.36
CA VAL A 35 0.46 6.34 14.96
C VAL A 35 1.47 5.69 14.02
N ASN A 36 2.77 5.72 14.34
CA ASN A 36 3.79 5.11 13.48
C ASN A 36 3.53 3.61 13.26
N ASN A 37 3.20 2.86 14.31
CA ASN A 37 2.90 1.42 14.19
C ASN A 37 1.66 1.14 13.34
N VAL A 38 0.63 1.98 13.45
CA VAL A 38 -0.58 1.87 12.60
C VAL A 38 -0.24 2.17 11.15
N VAL A 39 0.55 3.21 10.89
CA VAL A 39 0.97 3.59 9.54
C VAL A 39 1.75 2.46 8.87
N GLN A 40 2.67 1.79 9.58
CA GLN A 40 3.39 0.64 8.99
C GLN A 40 2.44 -0.49 8.61
N ARG A 41 1.49 -0.87 9.49
CA ARG A 41 0.50 -1.90 9.15
C ARG A 41 -0.37 -1.52 7.95
N VAL A 42 -0.79 -0.25 7.84
CA VAL A 42 -1.56 0.23 6.68
C VAL A 42 -0.73 0.14 5.41
N LYS A 43 0.56 0.49 5.48
CA LYS A 43 1.48 0.35 4.35
C LYS A 43 1.66 -1.11 3.94
N ASP A 44 1.80 -2.03 4.89
CA ASP A 44 1.93 -3.46 4.63
C ASP A 44 0.67 -4.04 3.96
N GLN A 45 -0.50 -3.67 4.48
CA GLN A 45 -1.79 -4.06 3.89
C GLN A 45 -1.99 -3.46 2.50
N ALA A 46 -1.60 -2.21 2.27
CA ALA A 46 -1.65 -1.58 0.96
C ALA A 46 -0.70 -2.28 -0.03
N PHE A 47 0.47 -2.74 0.42
CA PHE A 47 1.42 -3.46 -0.41
C PHE A 47 0.86 -4.82 -0.85
N VAL A 48 0.26 -5.57 0.06
CA VAL A 48 -0.45 -6.82 -0.25
C VAL A 48 -1.67 -6.55 -1.16
N GLY A 49 -2.40 -5.47 -0.92
CA GLY A 49 -3.52 -5.04 -1.76
C GLY A 49 -3.11 -4.72 -3.19
N ASN A 50 -1.96 -4.08 -3.39
CA ASN A 50 -1.39 -3.84 -4.72
C ASN A 50 -1.04 -5.15 -5.44
N ALA A 51 -0.49 -6.13 -4.72
CA ALA A 51 -0.23 -7.46 -5.28
C ALA A 51 -1.53 -8.20 -5.66
N LEU A 52 -2.60 -8.03 -4.88
CA LEU A 52 -3.93 -8.56 -5.21
C LEU A 52 -4.53 -7.87 -6.44
N ALA A 53 -4.41 -6.55 -6.55
CA ALA A 53 -4.85 -5.80 -7.73
C ALA A 53 -4.12 -6.28 -9.00
N LEU A 54 -2.80 -6.49 -8.92
CA LEU A 54 -2.04 -7.09 -10.01
C LEU A 54 -2.59 -8.46 -10.42
N LYS A 55 -2.93 -9.30 -9.44
CA LYS A 55 -3.55 -10.61 -9.71
C LYS A 55 -4.90 -10.47 -10.40
N GLU A 56 -5.73 -9.51 -10.01
CA GLU A 56 -7.03 -9.30 -10.63
C GLU A 56 -6.89 -8.83 -12.09
N SER A 57 -6.00 -7.87 -12.34
CA SER A 57 -5.66 -7.44 -13.70
C SER A 57 -5.11 -8.58 -14.56
N ALA A 58 -4.22 -9.40 -14.00
CA ALA A 58 -3.70 -10.58 -14.69
C ALA A 58 -4.79 -11.63 -14.98
N ASP A 59 -5.76 -11.82 -14.07
CA ASP A 59 -6.88 -12.74 -14.26
C ASP A 59 -7.77 -12.26 -15.43
N LEU A 60 -8.03 -10.96 -15.50
CA LEU A 60 -8.77 -10.35 -16.61
C LEU A 60 -8.03 -10.50 -17.94
N TYR A 61 -6.72 -10.29 -17.96
CA TYR A 61 -5.88 -10.48 -19.15
C TYR A 61 -5.95 -11.93 -19.65
N ILE A 62 -5.75 -12.91 -18.75
CA ILE A 62 -5.83 -14.34 -19.07
C ILE A 62 -7.21 -14.71 -19.61
N ARG A 63 -8.30 -14.19 -19.01
CA ARG A 63 -9.66 -14.43 -19.50
C ARG A 63 -9.86 -13.90 -20.91
N LYS A 64 -9.33 -12.73 -21.25
CA LYS A 64 -9.37 -12.20 -22.62
C LYS A 64 -8.62 -13.11 -23.59
N GLU A 65 -7.40 -13.52 -23.24
CA GLU A 65 -6.60 -14.40 -24.10
C GLU A 65 -7.22 -15.78 -24.29
N MET A 66 -7.91 -16.31 -23.28
CA MET A 66 -8.70 -17.54 -23.39
C MET A 66 -9.84 -17.41 -24.39
N ILE A 67 -10.54 -16.27 -24.42
CA ILE A 67 -11.63 -16.02 -25.38
C ILE A 67 -11.06 -15.87 -26.80
N SER A 68 -9.89 -15.24 -26.95
CA SER A 68 -9.21 -15.06 -28.23
C SER A 68 -8.59 -16.35 -28.79
N GLY A 69 -8.51 -17.42 -28.00
CA GLY A 69 -7.91 -18.70 -28.41
C GLY A 69 -6.38 -18.69 -28.44
N SER A 70 -5.74 -17.71 -27.81
CA SER A 70 -4.29 -17.57 -27.72
C SER A 70 -3.66 -18.59 -26.76
N ILE A 71 -2.38 -18.89 -26.96
CA ILE A 71 -1.58 -19.68 -26.00
C ILE A 71 -1.36 -18.81 -24.75
N LEU A 72 -1.75 -19.32 -23.58
CA LEU A 72 -1.58 -18.61 -22.32
C LEU A 72 -0.10 -18.55 -21.93
N PRO A 73 0.45 -17.38 -21.60
CA PRO A 73 1.81 -17.28 -21.09
C PRO A 73 1.88 -17.91 -19.68
N GLU A 74 2.98 -18.60 -19.40
CA GLU A 74 3.25 -19.19 -18.07
C GLU A 74 3.42 -18.09 -16.99
N LYS A 75 3.86 -16.91 -17.40
CA LYS A 75 4.06 -15.74 -16.55
C LYS A 75 3.43 -14.50 -17.19
N VAL A 76 2.59 -13.81 -16.43
CA VAL A 76 2.00 -12.53 -16.81
C VAL A 76 2.74 -11.43 -16.05
N THR A 77 3.46 -10.62 -16.79
CA THR A 77 4.36 -9.60 -16.26
C THR A 77 3.63 -8.25 -16.14
N TYR A 78 4.02 -7.41 -15.18
CA TYR A 78 3.46 -6.07 -15.02
C TYR A 78 3.65 -5.20 -16.28
N LEU A 79 4.78 -5.33 -16.98
CA LEU A 79 4.99 -4.69 -18.28
C LEU A 79 3.92 -5.06 -19.31
N MET A 80 3.60 -6.35 -19.44
CA MET A 80 2.56 -6.83 -20.36
C MET A 80 1.17 -6.27 -20.00
N LEU A 81 0.87 -6.18 -18.71
CA LEU A 81 -0.42 -5.65 -18.24
C LEU A 81 -0.53 -4.15 -18.47
N ALA A 82 0.56 -3.42 -18.28
CA ALA A 82 0.62 -1.98 -18.52
C ALA A 82 0.49 -1.68 -20.02
N ASP A 83 1.21 -2.42 -20.88
CA ASP A 83 1.14 -2.24 -22.33
C ASP A 83 -0.23 -2.62 -22.91
N ALA A 84 -0.89 -3.61 -22.31
CA ALA A 84 -2.22 -4.06 -22.72
C ALA A 84 -3.38 -3.27 -22.06
N ASP A 85 -3.08 -2.23 -21.26
CA ASP A 85 -4.04 -1.37 -20.56
C ASP A 85 -4.99 -2.14 -19.61
N PHE A 86 -4.47 -3.18 -18.95
CA PHE A 86 -5.21 -4.01 -17.98
C PHE A 86 -5.02 -3.58 -16.53
N ILE A 87 -4.09 -2.65 -16.28
CA ILE A 87 -3.74 -2.22 -14.94
C ILE A 87 -3.36 -0.74 -14.92
N ASP A 88 -3.87 -0.03 -13.92
CA ASP A 88 -3.45 1.33 -13.64
C ASP A 88 -2.05 1.36 -13.00
N PRO A 89 -1.26 2.42 -13.21
CA PRO A 89 0.03 2.59 -12.55
C PRO A 89 -0.09 2.44 -11.03
N ILE A 90 0.57 1.42 -10.49
CA ILE A 90 0.50 1.12 -9.06
C ILE A 90 1.35 2.13 -8.29
N ARG A 91 0.79 2.67 -7.20
CA ARG A 91 1.52 3.56 -6.27
C ARG A 91 2.15 2.77 -5.12
N ASP A 92 3.44 2.96 -4.91
CA ASP A 92 4.19 2.34 -3.80
C ASP A 92 3.77 2.98 -2.45
N PRO A 93 3.33 2.20 -1.44
CA PRO A 93 2.91 2.74 -0.14
C PRO A 93 4.05 3.37 0.70
N ASP A 94 5.30 3.03 0.44
CA ASP A 94 6.46 3.56 1.18
C ASP A 94 7.02 4.83 0.58
N THR A 95 7.27 4.79 -0.74
CA THR A 95 7.91 5.90 -1.44
C THR A 95 6.89 6.86 -2.04
N LYS A 96 5.62 6.45 -2.16
CA LYS A 96 4.52 7.19 -2.80
C LYS A 96 4.73 7.44 -4.30
N ASN A 97 5.80 6.89 -4.87
CA ASN A 97 6.11 6.96 -6.29
C ASN A 97 5.23 5.96 -7.06
N LEU A 98 5.06 6.23 -8.35
CA LEU A 98 4.44 5.27 -9.26
C LEU A 98 5.48 4.22 -9.65
N LEU A 99 5.13 2.95 -9.51
CA LEU A 99 5.99 1.84 -9.90
C LEU A 99 6.07 1.78 -11.42
N GLN A 100 7.30 1.79 -11.93
CA GLN A 100 7.56 1.63 -13.35
C GLN A 100 7.25 0.20 -13.80
N PRO A 101 6.60 0.01 -14.96
CA PRO A 101 6.40 -1.29 -15.57
C PRO A 101 7.72 -2.06 -15.67
N SER A 102 7.82 -3.22 -15.02
CA SER A 102 9.05 -4.00 -14.96
C SER A 102 8.78 -5.49 -15.08
N GLU A 103 9.79 -6.25 -15.53
CA GLU A 103 9.72 -7.71 -15.63
C GLU A 103 9.84 -8.45 -14.32
N SER A 104 10.32 -7.75 -13.28
CA SER A 104 10.53 -8.31 -11.95
C SER A 104 9.24 -8.58 -11.19
N THR A 105 8.13 -7.95 -11.60
CA THR A 105 6.81 -8.14 -11.01
C THR A 105 5.97 -8.97 -11.96
N TYR A 106 5.57 -10.17 -11.52
CA TYR A 106 4.84 -11.13 -12.36
C TYR A 106 3.87 -12.00 -11.56
N ALA A 107 2.80 -12.42 -12.23
CA ALA A 107 1.86 -13.43 -11.77
C ALA A 107 2.12 -14.74 -12.54
N VAL A 108 2.23 -15.86 -11.81
CA VAL A 108 2.41 -17.18 -12.40
C VAL A 108 1.07 -17.84 -12.63
N VAL A 109 0.87 -18.32 -13.86
CA VAL A 109 -0.35 -18.98 -14.30
C VAL A 109 -0.16 -20.49 -14.23
N SER A 110 -1.06 -21.20 -13.56
CA SER A 110 -1.09 -22.66 -13.60
C SER A 110 -2.45 -23.13 -14.11
N GLY A 111 -2.45 -23.67 -15.33
CA GLY A 111 -3.66 -24.12 -16.01
C GLY A 111 -4.57 -22.96 -16.42
N LYS A 112 -5.55 -22.62 -15.58
CA LYS A 112 -6.60 -21.61 -15.86
C LYS A 112 -6.74 -20.52 -14.82
N SER A 113 -5.90 -20.54 -13.78
CA SER A 113 -5.95 -19.59 -12.67
C SER A 113 -4.54 -19.13 -12.31
N ILE A 114 -4.45 -17.93 -11.74
CA ILE A 114 -3.21 -17.43 -11.15
C ILE A 114 -3.00 -18.11 -9.81
N THR A 115 -1.89 -18.84 -9.70
CA THR A 115 -1.57 -19.60 -8.49
C THR A 115 -0.66 -18.82 -7.58
N ALA A 116 0.20 -17.96 -8.15
CA ALA A 116 1.21 -17.24 -7.38
C ALA A 116 1.49 -15.83 -7.94
N VAL A 117 1.89 -14.91 -7.08
CA VAL A 117 2.28 -13.53 -7.44
C VAL A 117 3.63 -13.22 -6.81
N CYS A 118 4.50 -12.61 -7.60
CA CYS A 118 5.71 -11.95 -7.14
C CYS A 118 5.54 -10.45 -7.40
N PHE A 119 5.48 -9.67 -6.33
CA PHE A 119 5.30 -8.23 -6.40
C PHE A 119 6.53 -7.50 -5.86
N LYS A 120 7.20 -6.72 -6.70
CA LYS A 120 8.42 -6.00 -6.34
C LYS A 120 8.16 -4.50 -6.29
N GLY A 121 8.26 -3.93 -5.09
CA GLY A 121 8.24 -2.50 -4.86
C GLY A 121 9.65 -1.89 -4.88
N GLU A 122 9.75 -0.61 -4.56
CA GLU A 122 11.03 0.12 -4.58
C GLU A 122 11.92 -0.24 -3.38
N LYS A 123 11.30 -0.45 -2.20
CA LYS A 123 12.00 -0.79 -0.95
C LYS A 123 11.81 -2.23 -0.47
N ARG A 124 10.73 -2.88 -0.88
CA ARG A 124 10.33 -4.20 -0.40
C ARG A 124 9.76 -5.05 -1.51
N SER A 125 9.75 -6.36 -1.30
CA SER A 125 9.20 -7.32 -2.24
C SER A 125 8.34 -8.36 -1.52
N LEU A 126 7.31 -8.83 -2.22
CA LEU A 126 6.49 -9.98 -1.88
C LEU A 126 6.85 -11.10 -2.85
N CYS A 127 8.07 -11.63 -2.72
CA CYS A 127 8.59 -12.74 -3.51
C CYS A 127 9.40 -13.67 -2.61
N TYR A 128 9.45 -14.97 -2.91
CA TYR A 128 10.24 -15.90 -2.10
C TYR A 128 11.74 -15.59 -2.23
N SER A 129 12.50 -15.75 -1.14
CA SER A 129 13.93 -15.39 -1.04
C SER A 129 14.87 -16.11 -2.01
N ASN A 130 14.37 -17.08 -2.79
CA ASN A 130 15.12 -17.77 -3.85
C ASN A 130 14.96 -17.13 -5.24
N GLY A 131 14.32 -15.97 -5.33
CA GLY A 131 14.41 -15.07 -6.49
C GLY A 131 13.50 -15.39 -7.69
N ASN A 132 12.81 -16.54 -7.74
CA ASN A 132 12.04 -16.94 -8.93
C ASN A 132 10.66 -17.60 -8.67
N GLU A 133 10.22 -17.73 -7.42
CA GLU A 133 8.93 -18.34 -7.08
C GLU A 133 8.00 -17.30 -6.45
N GLY A 134 6.82 -17.14 -7.06
CA GLY A 134 5.77 -16.28 -6.52
C GLY A 134 5.15 -16.88 -5.27
N ILE A 135 4.63 -16.02 -4.39
CA ILE A 135 3.89 -16.47 -3.20
C ILE A 135 2.52 -16.96 -3.66
N PRO A 136 2.07 -18.17 -3.26
CA PRO A 136 0.77 -18.66 -3.64
C PRO A 136 -0.34 -17.75 -3.08
N ILE A 137 -1.39 -17.49 -3.88
CA ILE A 137 -2.44 -16.50 -3.52
C ILE A 137 -3.11 -16.80 -2.18
N ASN A 138 -3.27 -18.08 -1.83
CA ASN A 138 -3.86 -18.50 -0.55
C ASN A 138 -2.99 -18.20 0.68
N LYS A 139 -1.76 -17.72 0.48
CA LYS A 139 -0.82 -17.32 1.53
C LYS A 139 -0.28 -15.90 1.32
N LEU A 140 -0.99 -15.06 0.56
CA LEU A 140 -0.64 -13.64 0.45
C LEU A 140 -0.91 -12.96 1.81
N ASP A 141 0.15 -12.82 2.61
CA ASP A 141 0.09 -12.24 3.95
C ASP A 141 1.23 -11.21 4.13
N PRO A 142 1.00 -10.11 4.87
CA PRO A 142 2.03 -9.15 5.24
C PRO A 142 3.32 -9.76 5.82
N ASP A 143 3.25 -10.93 6.45
CA ASP A 143 4.41 -11.61 7.04
C ASP A 143 5.45 -12.08 6.00
N PHE A 144 5.09 -12.15 4.71
CA PHE A 144 6.01 -12.53 3.63
C PHE A 144 6.69 -11.34 2.94
N ILE A 145 6.52 -10.13 3.47
CA ILE A 145 7.21 -8.94 2.96
C ILE A 145 8.69 -9.03 3.34
N THR A 146 9.55 -9.08 2.33
CA THR A 146 11.01 -9.00 2.50
C THR A 146 11.50 -7.62 2.08
N GLU A 147 12.45 -7.07 2.83
CA GLU A 147 13.21 -5.90 2.36
C GLU A 147 14.14 -6.33 1.22
N ASN A 148 14.21 -5.48 0.20
CA ASN A 148 14.91 -5.76 -1.06
C ASN A 148 16.37 -5.28 -1.04
#